data_AF-A0A1Z4R2C9-F1
#
_entry.id   AF-A0A1Z4R2C9-F1
#
_cell.length_a   1.000
_cell.length_b   1.000
_cell.length_c   1.000
_cell.angle_alpha   90.00
_cell.angle_beta   90.00
_cell.angle_gamma   90.00
#
_symmetry.space_group_name_H-M   'P 1'
#
loop_
_entity.id
_entity.type
_entity.pdbx_description
1 polymer ?
#
loop_
_entity_poly.entity_id
_entity_poly.type
_entity_poly.pdbx_seq_one_letter_code
_entity_poly.pdbx_strand_id
1 'polypeptide(L)'
;MRFKGSQGENADAQRNAIAISDLQIKVAELQRGRAKLADEIREKVAISLVKFDEGRTDFQTAQIVSMRAVDQFKVFELRYTRGNSDTETYLSRQNQLDNQKAQTYQAWAKMRRSLFELKLLVLSVKEAEI
;
A
#
# COMPACT_ATOMS: atom_id res chain seq x y z
N MET A 1 -9.48 -74.67 11.30
CA MET A 1 -9.08 -73.64 12.28
C MET A 1 -7.60 -73.31 12.09
N ARG A 2 -7.27 -72.19 11.42
CA ARG A 2 -5.91 -71.63 11.39
C ARG A 2 -6.00 -70.11 11.21
N PHE A 3 -5.79 -69.37 12.31
CA PHE A 3 -5.44 -67.95 12.30
C PHE A 3 -3.99 -67.82 11.84
N LYS A 4 -3.76 -67.47 10.58
CA LYS A 4 -2.46 -67.01 10.06
C LYS A 4 -2.73 -65.89 9.06
N GLY A 5 -2.77 -64.66 9.56
CA GLY A 5 -2.97 -63.44 8.75
C GLY A 5 -3.15 -62.18 9.60
N SER A 6 -3.78 -62.31 10.78
CA SER A 6 -4.22 -61.13 11.56
C SER A 6 -3.13 -60.33 12.28
N GLN A 7 -1.90 -60.84 12.45
CA GLN A 7 -0.84 -60.11 13.17
C GLN A 7 0.03 -59.20 12.27
N GLY A 8 0.13 -59.47 10.96
CA GLY A 8 0.88 -58.64 10.01
C GLY A 8 0.06 -57.48 9.45
N GLU A 9 -1.19 -57.73 9.06
CA GLU A 9 -2.13 -56.70 8.58
C GLU A 9 -2.38 -55.60 9.63
N ASN A 10 -2.44 -55.96 10.92
CA ASN A 10 -2.61 -54.98 12.00
C ASN A 10 -1.39 -54.05 12.16
N ALA A 11 -0.16 -54.56 11.95
CA ALA A 11 1.04 -53.75 12.09
C ALA A 11 1.19 -52.74 10.93
N ASP A 12 0.86 -53.17 9.71
CA ASP A 12 0.89 -52.29 8.53
C ASP A 12 -0.28 -51.29 8.55
N ALA A 13 -1.48 -51.71 8.95
CA ALA A 13 -2.61 -50.81 9.16
C ALA A 13 -2.31 -49.76 10.25
N GLN A 14 -1.64 -50.16 11.33
CA GLN A 14 -1.23 -49.25 12.41
C GLN A 14 -0.13 -48.28 11.98
N ARG A 15 0.86 -48.73 11.20
CA ARG A 15 1.88 -47.84 10.59
C ARG A 15 1.25 -46.82 9.63
N ASN A 16 0.33 -47.26 8.78
CA ASN A 16 -0.38 -46.38 7.86
C ASN A 16 -1.25 -45.36 8.62
N ALA A 17 -1.93 -45.77 9.69
CA ALA A 17 -2.71 -44.86 10.54
C ALA A 17 -1.84 -43.78 11.20
N ILE A 18 -0.65 -44.12 11.67
CA ILE A 18 0.31 -43.16 12.23
C ILE A 18 0.79 -42.19 11.15
N ALA A 19 1.19 -42.69 9.98
CA ALA A 19 1.64 -41.84 8.87
C ALA A 19 0.54 -40.89 8.38
N ILE A 20 -0.71 -41.35 8.32
CA ILE A 20 -1.87 -40.51 7.98
C ILE A 20 -2.11 -39.44 9.05
N SER A 21 -2.02 -39.80 10.34
CA SER A 21 -2.14 -38.84 11.44
C SER A 21 -1.05 -37.76 11.38
N ASP A 22 0.19 -38.12 11.09
CA ASP A 22 1.29 -37.16 10.94
C ASP A 22 1.06 -36.21 9.75
N LEU A 23 0.55 -36.73 8.63
CA LEU A 23 0.16 -35.91 7.48
C LEU A 23 -1.00 -34.95 7.83
N GLN A 24 -1.99 -35.41 8.60
CA GLN A 24 -3.10 -34.56 9.06
C GLN A 24 -2.61 -33.44 9.97
N ILE A 25 -1.68 -33.72 10.89
CA ILE A 25 -1.06 -32.70 11.75
C ILE A 25 -0.32 -31.67 10.89
N LYS A 26 0.51 -32.11 9.93
CA LYS A 26 1.24 -31.21 9.03
C LYS A 26 0.30 -30.36 8.17
N VAL A 27 -0.80 -30.92 7.67
CA VAL A 27 -1.82 -30.17 6.93
C VAL A 27 -2.47 -29.12 7.83
N ALA A 28 -2.80 -29.45 9.07
CA ALA A 28 -3.37 -28.50 10.02
C ALA A 28 -2.38 -27.36 10.37
N GLU A 29 -1.09 -27.68 10.52
CA GLU A 29 -0.03 -26.68 10.71
C GLU A 29 0.11 -25.76 9.49
N LEU A 30 0.12 -26.31 8.27
CA LEU A 30 0.14 -25.53 7.04
C LEU A 30 -1.09 -24.62 6.91
N GLN A 31 -2.28 -25.12 7.24
CA GLN A 31 -3.51 -24.33 7.23
C GLN A 31 -3.45 -23.19 8.24
N ARG A 32 -2.94 -23.43 9.46
CA ARG A 32 -2.72 -22.37 10.46
C ARG A 32 -1.69 -21.35 9.98
N GLY A 33 -0.58 -21.81 9.39
CA GLY A 33 0.45 -20.95 8.80
C GLY A 33 -0.14 -20.05 7.72
N ARG A 34 -0.94 -20.61 6.81
CA ARG A 34 -1.64 -19.86 5.77
C ARG A 34 -2.61 -18.83 6.34
N ALA A 35 -3.41 -19.20 7.35
CA ALA A 35 -4.34 -18.28 7.99
C ALA A 35 -3.61 -17.10 8.65
N LYS A 36 -2.52 -17.37 9.37
CA LYS A 36 -1.68 -16.33 9.99
C LYS A 36 -1.07 -15.39 8.96
N LEU A 37 -0.52 -15.92 7.87
CA LEU A 37 0.02 -15.11 6.78
C LEU A 37 -1.05 -14.23 6.14
N ALA A 38 -2.26 -14.76 5.93
CA ALA A 38 -3.38 -14.00 5.38
C ALA A 38 -3.80 -12.85 6.31
N ASP A 39 -3.78 -13.05 7.64
CA ASP A 39 -4.06 -12.00 8.62
C ASP A 39 -2.98 -10.90 8.60
N GLU A 40 -1.70 -11.29 8.59
CA GLU A 40 -0.58 -10.35 8.51
C GLU A 40 -0.59 -9.54 7.21
N ILE A 41 -0.95 -10.16 6.08
CA ILE A 41 -1.11 -9.46 4.80
C ILE A 41 -2.26 -8.46 4.87
N ARG A 42 -3.42 -8.86 5.41
CA ARG A 42 -4.57 -7.97 5.56
C ARG A 42 -4.23 -6.75 6.40
N GLU A 43 -3.52 -6.94 7.50
CA GLU A 43 -3.04 -5.84 8.36
C GLU A 43 -2.11 -4.89 7.59
N LYS A 44 -1.11 -5.42 6.87
CA LYS A 44 -0.18 -4.60 6.07
C LYS A 44 -0.89 -3.82 4.95
N VAL A 45 -1.87 -4.44 4.29
CA VAL A 45 -2.68 -3.78 3.27
C VAL A 45 -3.49 -2.65 3.88
N ALA A 46 -4.11 -2.86 5.04
CA ALA A 46 -4.87 -1.82 5.73
C ALA A 46 -3.99 -0.62 6.12
N ILE A 47 -2.80 -0.86 6.69
CA ILE A 47 -1.85 0.20 7.04
C ILE A 47 -1.41 0.98 5.79
N SER A 48 -1.08 0.29 4.70
CA SER A 48 -0.66 0.92 3.44
C SER A 48 -1.80 1.72 2.78
N LEU A 49 -3.04 1.27 2.92
CA LEU A 49 -4.21 1.99 2.42
C LEU A 49 -4.42 3.31 3.17
N VAL A 50 -4.29 3.30 4.50
CA VAL A 50 -4.38 4.54 5.31
C VAL A 50 -3.33 5.55 4.86
N LYS A 51 -2.07 5.13 4.69
CA LYS A 51 -0.99 6.01 4.19
C LYS A 51 -1.29 6.57 2.79
N PHE A 52 -1.93 5.79 1.94
CA PHE A 52 -2.36 6.25 0.63
C PHE A 52 -3.44 7.32 0.74
N ASP A 53 -4.46 7.11 1.57
CA ASP A 53 -5.57 8.05 1.76
C ASP A 53 -5.11 9.37 2.40
N GLU A 54 -4.18 9.32 3.36
CA GLU A 54 -3.52 10.49 3.91
C GLU A 54 -2.80 11.28 2.82
N GLY A 55 -1.92 10.61 2.05
CA GLY A 55 -1.19 11.25 0.96
C GLY A 55 -2.10 11.80 -0.15
N ARG A 56 -3.22 11.14 -0.41
CA ARG A 56 -4.25 11.62 -1.35
C ARG A 56 -4.88 12.92 -0.86
N THR A 57 -5.27 12.96 0.41
CA THR A 57 -5.90 14.14 1.02
C THR A 57 -4.94 15.33 1.03
N ASP A 58 -3.67 15.09 1.38
CA ASP A 58 -2.61 16.10 1.34
C ASP A 58 -2.43 16.66 -0.09
N PHE A 59 -2.35 15.78 -1.09
CA PHE A 59 -2.22 16.20 -2.48
C PHE A 59 -3.43 17.01 -2.96
N GLN A 60 -4.65 16.55 -2.67
CA GLN A 60 -5.88 17.26 -3.05
C GLN A 60 -5.93 18.66 -2.41
N THR A 61 -5.55 18.76 -1.14
CA THR A 61 -5.47 20.05 -0.43
C THR A 61 -4.42 20.96 -1.08
N ALA A 62 -3.21 20.45 -1.32
CA ALA A 62 -2.14 21.21 -1.96
C ALA A 62 -2.52 21.68 -3.38
N GLN A 63 -3.24 20.84 -4.14
CA GLN A 63 -3.73 21.17 -5.47
C GLN A 63 -4.69 22.36 -5.44
N ILE A 64 -5.69 22.35 -4.53
CA ILE A 64 -6.65 23.45 -4.39
C ILE A 64 -5.93 24.75 -4.01
N VAL A 65 -5.00 24.69 -3.05
CA VAL A 65 -4.20 25.85 -2.64
C VAL A 65 -3.36 26.38 -3.81
N SER A 66 -2.71 25.50 -4.57
CA SER A 66 -1.88 25.89 -5.71
C SER A 66 -2.71 26.52 -6.82
N MET A 67 -3.88 25.97 -7.14
CA MET A 67 -4.81 26.58 -8.11
C MET A 67 -5.20 27.99 -7.68
N ARG A 68 -5.54 28.17 -6.40
CA ARG A 68 -5.89 29.49 -5.87
C ARG A 68 -4.70 30.47 -5.89
N ALA A 69 -3.50 29.99 -5.59
CA ALA A 69 -2.28 30.79 -5.64
C ALA A 69 -1.99 31.27 -7.09
N VAL A 70 -2.21 30.42 -8.09
CA VAL A 70 -2.11 30.81 -9.51
C VAL A 70 -3.07 31.94 -9.84
N ASP A 71 -4.34 31.83 -9.43
CA ASP A 71 -5.33 32.87 -9.73
C ASP A 71 -5.05 34.18 -9.01
N GLN A 72 -4.59 34.13 -7.76
CA GLN A 72 -4.13 35.31 -7.02
C GLN A 72 -2.92 35.96 -7.71
N PHE A 73 -1.98 35.15 -8.19
CA PHE A 73 -0.81 35.67 -8.89
C PHE A 73 -1.18 36.37 -10.19
N LYS A 74 -2.14 35.85 -10.98
CA LYS A 74 -2.64 36.52 -12.19
C LYS A 74 -3.21 37.91 -11.88
N VAL A 75 -3.99 38.03 -10.80
CA VAL A 75 -4.53 39.34 -10.36
C VAL A 75 -3.40 40.30 -9.99
N PHE A 76 -2.37 39.79 -9.32
CA PHE A 76 -1.19 40.56 -8.95
C PHE A 76 -0.35 40.98 -10.17
N GLU A 77 -0.16 40.10 -11.16
CA GLU A 77 0.53 40.39 -12.41
C GLU A 77 -0.13 41.52 -13.20
N LEU A 78 -1.48 41.54 -13.24
CA LEU A 78 -2.23 42.65 -13.82
C LEU A 78 -2.01 43.98 -13.07
N ARG A 79 -1.79 43.95 -11.76
CA ARG A 79 -1.46 45.17 -11.00
C ARG A 79 -0.04 45.64 -11.29
N TYR A 80 0.91 44.72 -11.36
CA TYR A 80 2.31 45.01 -11.69
C TYR A 80 2.44 45.65 -13.08
N THR A 81 1.82 45.06 -14.10
CA THR A 81 1.85 45.58 -15.48
C THR A 81 1.20 46.97 -15.62
N ARG A 82 0.31 47.34 -14.70
CA ARG A 82 -0.28 48.69 -14.60
C ARG A 82 0.57 49.68 -13.79
N GLY A 83 1.76 49.29 -13.35
CA GLY A 83 2.66 50.13 -12.55
C GLY A 83 2.29 50.25 -11.07
N ASN A 84 1.37 49.41 -10.56
CA ASN A 84 0.91 49.47 -9.16
C ASN A 84 1.74 48.59 -8.21
N SER A 85 2.92 48.11 -8.65
CA SER A 85 3.86 47.30 -7.87
C SER A 85 5.26 47.43 -8.48
N ASP A 86 6.30 47.21 -7.68
CA ASP A 86 7.68 47.13 -8.15
C ASP A 86 8.08 45.69 -8.54
N THR A 87 9.24 45.58 -9.20
CA THR A 87 9.80 44.32 -9.71
C THR A 87 10.28 43.39 -8.61
N GLU A 88 10.81 43.91 -7.49
CA GLU A 88 11.28 43.06 -6.37
C GLU A 88 10.12 42.32 -5.72
N THR A 89 9.02 43.04 -5.47
CA THR A 89 7.76 42.49 -5.00
C THR A 89 7.23 41.45 -5.99
N TYR A 90 7.32 41.72 -7.30
CA TYR A 90 6.89 40.78 -8.32
C TYR A 90 7.67 39.45 -8.27
N LEU A 91 9.00 39.52 -8.28
CA LEU A 91 9.85 38.34 -8.22
C LEU A 91 9.66 37.55 -6.92
N SER A 92 9.45 38.24 -5.79
CA SER A 92 9.14 37.60 -4.51
C SER A 92 7.83 36.81 -4.56
N ARG A 93 6.76 37.40 -5.13
CA ARG A 93 5.47 36.72 -5.32
C ARG A 93 5.56 35.55 -6.30
N GLN A 94 6.37 35.69 -7.36
CA GLN A 94 6.60 34.62 -8.31
C GLN A 94 7.31 33.43 -7.66
N ASN A 95 8.36 33.68 -6.87
CA ASN A 95 9.05 32.64 -6.11
C ASN A 95 8.12 31.94 -5.11
N GLN A 96 7.21 32.68 -4.45
CA GLN A 96 6.19 32.06 -3.58
C GLN A 96 5.28 31.11 -4.35
N LEU A 97 4.80 31.51 -5.53
CA LEU A 97 3.97 30.67 -6.38
C LEU A 97 4.71 29.39 -6.81
N ASP A 98 5.98 29.53 -7.21
CA ASP A 98 6.77 28.39 -7.68
C ASP A 98 7.08 27.41 -6.54
N ASN A 99 7.35 27.91 -5.33
CA ASN A 99 7.45 27.07 -4.14
C ASN A 99 6.14 26.34 -3.83
N GLN A 100 4.98 26.99 -3.97
CA GLN A 100 3.68 26.34 -3.77
C GLN A 100 3.42 25.23 -4.80
N LYS A 101 3.79 25.45 -6.07
CA LYS A 101 3.72 24.41 -7.11
C LYS A 101 4.64 23.24 -6.78
N ALA A 102 5.89 23.52 -6.37
CA ALA A 102 6.85 22.49 -6.00
C ALA A 102 6.34 21.61 -4.85
N GLN A 103 5.77 22.21 -3.80
CA GLN A 103 5.15 21.49 -2.69
C GLN A 103 4.00 20.58 -3.16
N THR A 104 3.18 21.06 -4.09
CA THR A 104 2.07 20.28 -4.67
C THR A 104 2.60 19.07 -5.44
N TYR A 105 3.65 19.24 -6.23
CA TYR A 105 4.30 18.12 -6.93
C TYR A 105 4.93 17.10 -5.97
N GLN A 106 5.51 17.55 -4.86
CA GLN A 106 6.04 16.66 -3.84
C GLN A 106 4.93 15.84 -3.18
N ALA A 107 3.79 16.47 -2.84
CA ALA A 107 2.62 15.77 -2.30
C ALA A 107 2.08 14.72 -3.28
N TRP A 108 1.98 15.07 -4.56
CA TRP A 108 1.61 14.14 -5.62
C TRP A 108 2.56 12.93 -5.70
N ALA A 109 3.86 13.18 -5.68
CA ALA A 109 4.87 12.13 -5.75
C ALA A 109 4.78 11.17 -4.55
N LYS A 110 4.55 11.69 -3.33
CA LYS A 110 4.34 10.90 -2.12
C LYS A 110 3.09 10.01 -2.23
N MET A 111 1.96 10.57 -2.67
CA MET A 111 0.72 9.82 -2.91
C MET A 111 0.91 8.71 -3.96
N ARG A 112 1.61 8.98 -5.06
CA ARG A 112 1.88 7.96 -6.08
C ARG A 112 2.75 6.84 -5.54
N ARG A 113 3.73 7.16 -4.70
CA ARG A 113 4.62 6.18 -4.08
C ARG A 113 3.85 5.27 -3.13
N SER A 114 2.99 5.81 -2.25
CA SER A 114 2.18 4.99 -1.36
C SER A 114 1.20 4.08 -2.13
N LEU A 115 0.63 4.56 -3.24
CA LEU A 115 -0.17 3.73 -4.14
C LEU A 115 0.65 2.58 -4.76
N PHE A 116 1.89 2.85 -5.16
CA PHE A 116 2.77 1.82 -5.70
C PHE A 116 3.11 0.76 -4.65
N GLU A 117 3.45 1.17 -3.43
CA GLU A 117 3.72 0.28 -2.31
C GLU A 117 2.49 -0.60 -1.98
N LEU A 118 1.29 -0.03 -1.98
CA LEU A 118 0.04 -0.78 -1.81
C LEU A 118 -0.16 -1.82 -2.92
N LYS A 119 0.05 -1.44 -4.19
CA LYS A 119 -0.04 -2.38 -5.32
C LYS A 119 0.96 -3.52 -5.21
N LEU A 120 2.18 -3.22 -4.82
CA LEU A 120 3.22 -4.24 -4.65
C LEU A 120 2.81 -5.26 -3.57
N LEU A 121 2.24 -4.81 -2.45
CA LEU A 121 1.73 -5.71 -1.41
C LEU A 121 0.62 -6.63 -1.91
N VAL A 122 -0.35 -6.11 -2.68
CA VAL A 122 -1.48 -6.91 -3.15
C VAL A 122 -1.10 -7.86 -4.29
N LEU A 123 -0.26 -7.41 -5.22
CA LEU A 123 0.09 -8.18 -6.41
C LEU A 123 1.15 -9.25 -6.14
N SER A 124 2.13 -8.97 -5.27
CA SER A 124 3.15 -9.98 -4.89
C SER A 124 2.55 -11.17 -4.13
N VAL A 125 1.46 -10.95 -3.38
CA VAL A 125 0.73 -12.02 -2.70
C VAL A 125 0.06 -12.97 -3.69
N LYS A 126 -0.43 -12.46 -4.83
CA LYS A 126 -1.10 -13.29 -5.83
C LYS A 126 -0.15 -14.28 -6.52
N GLU A 127 1.13 -13.94 -6.65
CA GLU A 127 2.15 -14.86 -7.21
C GLU A 127 2.53 -15.98 -6.22
N ALA A 128 2.41 -15.74 -4.91
CA ALA A 128 2.76 -16.72 -3.88
C ALA A 128 1.67 -17.78 -3.61
N GLU A 129 0.45 -17.60 -4.13
CA GLU A 129 -0.67 -18.55 -3.99
C GLU A 129 -0.80 -19.54 -5.18
N ILE A 130 0.14 -19.53 -6.13
CA ILE A 130 0.22 -20.47 -7.29
C ILE A 130 1.33 -21.48 -7.04
#